data_AF-A0A9E4C8X7-F1
#
_entry.id   AF-A0A9E4C8X7-F1
#
_cell.length_a   1.000
_cell.length_b   1.000
_cell.length_c   1.000
_cell.angle_alpha   90.00
_cell.angle_beta   90.00
_cell.angle_gamma   90.00
#
_symmetry.space_group_name_H-M   'P 1'
#
loop_
_entity.id
_entity.type
_entity.pdbx_description
1 polymer ?
#
loop_
_entity_poly.entity_id
_entity_poly.type
_entity_poly.pdbx_seq_one_letter_code
_entity_poly.pdbx_strand_id
1 'polypeptide(L)'
;ITFDKIERIVGVKLPPSAFKYRAWWSNNPTNSVITHAWLEAGYKTANVDMAGRKLVFRKYAKSESAPESVDEREDPNGADAGYFSRIYGALQGTVTIHKDTDLTSPVDAEWDAER
;
A
#
# COMPACT_ATOMS: atom_id res chain seq x y z
N ILE A 1 4.76 23.78 -8.06
CA ILE A 1 4.33 23.20 -9.36
C ILE A 1 2.80 23.10 -9.38
N THR A 2 2.13 23.22 -10.52
CA THR A 2 0.66 23.04 -10.63
C THR A 2 0.30 21.63 -11.08
N PHE A 3 -0.94 21.20 -10.84
CA PHE A 3 -1.39 19.86 -11.23
C PHE A 3 -1.33 19.69 -12.76
N ASP A 4 -1.76 20.68 -13.53
CA ASP A 4 -1.64 20.69 -14.99
C ASP A 4 -0.18 20.59 -15.47
N LYS A 5 0.76 21.19 -14.73
CA LYS A 5 2.18 21.08 -15.08
C LYS A 5 2.74 19.69 -14.79
N ILE A 6 2.22 19.00 -13.77
CA ILE A 6 2.56 17.60 -13.50
C ILE A 6 2.05 16.71 -14.64
N GLU A 7 0.80 16.87 -15.06
CA GLU A 7 0.24 16.11 -16.20
C GLU A 7 1.06 16.27 -17.48
N ARG A 8 1.52 17.50 -17.77
CA ARG A 8 2.39 17.77 -18.92
C ARG A 8 3.75 17.11 -18.82
N ILE A 9 4.31 16.97 -17.61
CA ILE A 9 5.61 16.33 -17.40
C ILE A 9 5.49 14.80 -17.51
N VAL A 10 4.44 14.22 -16.93
CA VAL A 10 4.22 12.76 -16.95
C VAL A 10 3.61 12.31 -18.29
N GLY A 11 3.00 13.22 -19.04
CA GLY A 11 2.36 12.93 -20.34
C GLY A 11 1.00 12.23 -20.22
N VAL A 12 0.46 12.11 -19.01
CA VAL A 12 -0.82 11.48 -18.72
C VAL A 12 -1.68 12.38 -17.84
N LYS A 13 -3.00 12.26 -17.95
CA LYS A 13 -3.91 12.97 -17.04
C LYS A 13 -3.90 12.34 -15.66
N LEU A 14 -3.92 13.18 -14.64
CA LEU A 14 -4.01 12.74 -13.25
C LEU A 14 -5.42 12.16 -12.99
N PRO A 15 -5.53 11.12 -12.14
CA PRO A 15 -6.83 10.58 -11.77
C PRO A 15 -7.70 11.65 -11.09
N PRO A 16 -9.05 11.57 -11.19
CA PRO A 16 -9.96 12.47 -10.49
C PRO A 16 -9.69 12.55 -8.98
N SER A 17 -9.21 11.45 -8.38
CA SER A 17 -8.81 11.35 -6.97
C SER A 17 -7.73 12.35 -6.58
N ALA A 18 -6.79 12.67 -7.49
CA ALA A 18 -5.74 13.66 -7.26
C ALA A 18 -6.28 15.08 -7.07
N PHE A 19 -7.45 15.37 -7.65
CA PHE A 19 -8.13 16.66 -7.54
C PHE A 19 -9.13 16.71 -6.38
N LYS A 20 -9.68 15.56 -5.98
CA LYS A 20 -10.68 15.47 -4.91
C LYS A 20 -10.06 15.33 -3.52
N TYR A 21 -9.01 14.53 -3.39
CA TYR A 21 -8.51 14.09 -2.09
C TYR A 21 -7.08 14.55 -1.86
N ARG A 22 -6.87 15.42 -0.85
CA ARG A 22 -5.53 15.82 -0.42
C ARG A 22 -4.65 14.63 -0.03
N ALA A 23 -5.25 13.56 0.50
CA ALA A 23 -4.57 12.33 0.87
C ALA A 23 -3.87 11.63 -0.31
N TRP A 24 -4.32 11.87 -1.55
CA TRP A 24 -3.64 11.38 -2.75
C TRP A 24 -2.19 11.89 -2.86
N TRP A 25 -1.91 13.07 -2.30
CA TRP A 25 -0.58 13.69 -2.25
C TRP A 25 0.14 13.46 -0.92
N SER A 26 -0.28 12.46 -0.14
CA SER A 26 0.34 12.16 1.17
C SER A 26 1.68 11.44 1.02
N ASN A 27 2.60 11.61 1.97
CA ASN A 27 3.87 10.89 1.96
C ASN A 27 3.77 9.50 2.63
N ASN A 28 2.59 8.91 2.74
CA ASN A 28 2.41 7.58 3.33
C ASN A 28 2.46 6.49 2.25
N PRO A 29 3.51 5.65 2.19
CA PRO A 29 3.61 4.58 1.18
C PRO A 29 2.58 3.46 1.38
N THR A 30 2.09 3.23 2.61
CA THR A 30 1.11 2.14 2.85
C THR A 30 -0.29 2.46 2.36
N ASN A 31 -0.64 3.75 2.25
CA ASN A 31 -1.97 4.19 1.84
C ASN A 31 -2.11 4.40 0.34
N SER A 32 -1.02 4.61 -0.39
CA SER A 32 -1.09 4.85 -1.83
C SER A 32 0.20 4.47 -2.56
N VAL A 33 0.05 3.66 -3.60
CA VAL A 33 1.14 3.23 -4.47
C VAL A 33 1.82 4.40 -5.19
N ILE A 34 1.09 5.49 -5.47
CA ILE A 34 1.67 6.64 -6.19
C ILE A 34 2.68 7.42 -5.34
N THR A 35 2.61 7.29 -4.01
CA THR A 35 3.55 7.91 -3.08
C THR A 35 4.99 7.50 -3.37
N HIS A 36 5.20 6.26 -3.84
CA HIS A 36 6.52 5.76 -4.21
C HIS A 36 7.17 6.61 -5.31
N ALA A 37 6.39 7.18 -6.24
CA ALA A 37 6.92 7.91 -7.40
C ALA A 37 7.81 9.11 -7.01
N TRP A 38 7.40 9.91 -6.02
CA TRP A 38 8.25 11.02 -5.56
C TRP A 38 9.21 10.61 -4.47
N LEU A 39 8.83 9.65 -3.60
CA LEU A 39 9.72 9.17 -2.54
C LEU A 39 10.99 8.53 -3.12
N GLU A 40 10.85 7.65 -4.10
CA GLU A 40 11.98 7.02 -4.78
C GLU A 40 12.84 8.03 -5.57
N ALA A 41 12.22 9.09 -6.08
CA ALA A 41 12.93 10.20 -6.69
C ALA A 41 13.64 11.13 -5.67
N GLY A 42 13.54 10.86 -4.36
CA GLY A 42 14.15 11.66 -3.30
C GLY A 42 13.41 12.96 -3.00
N TYR A 43 12.11 13.02 -3.31
CA TYR A 43 11.24 14.15 -3.03
C TYR A 43 10.10 13.76 -2.10
N LYS A 44 9.59 14.73 -1.35
CA LYS A 44 8.36 14.59 -0.55
C LYS A 44 7.44 15.78 -0.77
N THR A 45 6.14 15.57 -0.64
CA THR A 45 5.17 16.67 -0.67
C THR A 45 5.29 17.49 0.61
N ALA A 46 5.45 18.81 0.48
CA ALA A 46 5.63 19.73 1.60
C ALA A 46 4.37 20.58 1.83
N ASN A 47 3.80 21.11 0.75
CA ASN A 47 2.55 21.86 0.82
C ASN A 47 1.65 21.49 -0.37
N VAL A 48 0.38 21.21 -0.08
CA VAL A 48 -0.63 20.79 -1.06
C VAL A 48 -1.80 21.77 -0.93
N ASP A 49 -1.93 22.64 -1.93
CA ASP A 49 -3.05 23.55 -2.08
C ASP A 49 -4.03 22.98 -3.11
N MET A 50 -5.14 22.44 -2.61
CA MET A 50 -6.17 21.84 -3.45
C MET A 50 -7.02 22.89 -4.18
N ALA A 51 -7.22 24.07 -3.59
CA ALA A 51 -8.03 25.13 -4.18
C ALA A 51 -7.26 25.81 -5.33
N GLY A 52 -5.99 26.13 -5.10
CA GLY A 52 -5.09 26.68 -6.12
C GLY A 52 -4.47 25.64 -7.05
N ARG A 53 -4.74 24.34 -6.85
CA ARG A 53 -4.16 23.19 -7.59
C ARG A 53 -2.64 23.27 -7.68
N LYS A 54 -2.01 23.57 -6.56
CA LYS A 54 -0.57 23.77 -6.43
C LYS A 54 0.02 22.80 -5.43
N LEU A 55 1.21 22.31 -5.76
CA LEU A 55 1.98 21.38 -4.97
C LEU A 55 3.42 21.89 -4.85
N VAL A 56 4.00 21.73 -3.66
CA VAL A 56 5.43 21.97 -3.41
C VAL A 56 6.06 20.64 -3.07
N PHE A 57 7.03 20.23 -3.90
CA PHE A 57 7.94 19.14 -3.58
C PHE A 57 9.20 19.69 -2.92
N ARG A 58 9.65 19.03 -1.86
CA ARG A 58 10.94 19.31 -1.24
C ARG A 58 11.82 18.08 -1.37
N LYS A 59 13.09 18.28 -1.73
CA LYS A 59 14.08 17.20 -1.67
C LYS A 59 14.15 16.70 -0.23
N TYR A 60 14.07 15.38 -0.05
CA TYR A 60 14.42 14.76 1.21
C TYR A 60 15.61 13.87 0.93
N ALA A 61 16.66 14.04 1.73
CA ALA A 61 17.72 13.06 1.73
C ALA A 61 17.09 11.78 2.27
N LYS A 62 16.91 10.79 1.39
CA LYS A 62 16.89 9.41 1.83
C LYS A 62 18.29 9.22 2.41
N SER A 63 18.45 9.32 3.73
CA SER A 63 19.72 8.93 4.32
C SER A 63 19.95 7.49 3.87
N GLU A 64 21.07 7.23 3.21
CA GLU A 64 21.54 5.87 2.95
C GLU A 64 21.99 5.19 4.27
N SER A 65 21.27 5.46 5.36
CA SER A 65 21.43 4.77 6.63
C SER A 65 20.68 3.45 6.53
N ALA A 66 21.33 2.48 5.88
CA ALA A 66 21.20 1.04 6.00
C ALA A 66 19.80 0.40 5.78
N PRO A 67 19.74 -0.84 5.26
CA PRO A 67 18.54 -1.65 5.45
C PRO A 67 18.24 -1.69 6.94
N GLU A 68 16.95 -1.59 7.29
CA GLU A 68 16.43 -1.86 8.61
C GLU A 68 17.12 -3.14 9.14
N SER A 69 18.09 -2.96 10.02
CA SER A 69 18.39 -3.98 11.00
C SER A 69 17.08 -4.15 11.75
N VAL A 70 16.37 -5.21 11.42
CA VAL A 70 15.38 -5.84 12.30
C VAL A 70 16.10 -6.07 13.63
N ASP A 71 16.01 -5.08 14.49
CA ASP A 71 16.38 -5.18 15.89
C ASP A 71 15.26 -6.02 16.50
N GLU A 72 15.51 -7.32 16.58
CA GLU A 72 14.70 -8.32 17.30
C GLU A 72 14.69 -8.02 18.81
N ARG A 73 14.27 -6.82 19.21
CA ARG A 73 13.87 -6.58 20.59
C ARG A 73 12.42 -6.99 20.70
N GLU A 74 12.24 -8.21 21.19
CA GLU A 74 10.98 -8.73 21.71
C GLU A 74 10.49 -7.79 22.82
N ASP A 75 9.55 -6.89 22.49
CA ASP A 75 8.70 -6.24 23.48
C ASP A 75 7.52 -7.18 23.78
N PRO A 76 7.40 -7.74 25.00
CA PRO A 76 6.39 -8.76 25.33
C PRO A 76 4.98 -8.19 25.53
N ASN A 77 4.71 -6.93 25.16
CA ASN A 77 3.42 -6.31 25.44
C ASN A 77 3.08 -5.14 24.50
N GLY A 78 2.72 -5.45 23.26
CA GLY A 78 2.17 -4.48 22.32
C GLY A 78 1.39 -5.19 21.22
N ALA A 79 0.08 -5.00 21.17
CA ALA A 79 -0.79 -5.59 20.15
C ALA A 79 -0.36 -5.12 18.75
N ASP A 80 0.23 -6.06 18.01
CA ASP A 80 0.99 -5.81 16.79
C ASP A 80 0.09 -5.77 15.54
N ALA A 81 0.30 -4.73 14.73
CA ALA A 81 -0.23 -4.58 13.37
C ALA A 81 0.43 -5.54 12.36
N GLY A 82 1.03 -6.64 12.83
CA GLY A 82 1.59 -7.73 12.05
C GLY A 82 0.90 -9.08 12.27
N TYR A 83 -0.19 -9.16 13.04
CA TYR A 83 -0.99 -10.40 13.17
C TYR A 83 -1.44 -10.95 11.80
N PHE A 84 -1.92 -10.07 10.92
CA PHE A 84 -2.32 -10.47 9.56
C PHE A 84 -1.14 -10.82 8.66
N SER A 85 0.05 -10.24 8.86
CA SER A 85 1.24 -10.56 8.05
C SER A 85 1.86 -11.92 8.38
N ARG A 86 1.72 -12.39 9.63
CA ARG A 86 2.25 -13.68 10.10
C ARG A 86 1.34 -14.86 9.71
N ILE A 87 0.03 -14.65 9.59
CA ILE A 87 -0.92 -15.68 9.15
C ILE A 87 -0.92 -15.89 7.63
N TYR A 88 -0.53 -14.88 6.84
CA TYR A 88 -0.20 -15.08 5.41
C TYR A 88 1.18 -15.77 5.28
N GLY A 89 1.24 -17.03 5.67
CA GLY A 89 2.44 -17.86 5.58
C GLY A 89 2.48 -19.02 6.58
N ALA A 90 1.83 -18.88 7.74
CA ALA A 90 1.84 -19.92 8.78
C ALA A 90 1.17 -21.25 8.38
N LEU A 91 0.29 -21.23 7.37
CA LEU A 91 -0.38 -22.42 6.82
C LEU A 91 0.10 -22.78 5.39
N GLN A 92 1.14 -22.09 4.91
CA GLN A 92 1.71 -22.41 3.60
C GLN A 92 2.39 -23.79 3.68
N GLY A 93 1.87 -24.76 2.93
CA GLY A 93 2.36 -26.14 2.93
C GLY A 93 1.68 -27.08 3.94
N THR A 94 0.71 -26.60 4.75
CA THR A 94 -0.07 -27.48 5.65
C THR A 94 -1.32 -28.04 4.98
N VAL A 95 -1.74 -27.50 3.83
CA VAL A 95 -2.89 -27.99 3.06
C VAL A 95 -2.38 -28.71 1.82
N THR A 96 -2.50 -30.04 1.81
CA THR A 96 -2.17 -30.88 0.66
C THR A 96 -3.45 -31.36 0.01
N ILE A 97 -3.69 -30.93 -1.23
CA ILE A 97 -4.82 -31.41 -2.04
C ILE A 97 -4.34 -32.66 -2.78
N HIS A 98 -5.06 -33.77 -2.62
CA HIS A 98 -4.72 -35.00 -3.34
C HIS A 98 -4.95 -34.77 -4.84
N LYS A 99 -4.04 -35.25 -5.68
CA LYS A 99 -4.07 -35.04 -7.15
C LYS A 99 -5.37 -35.50 -7.83
N ASP A 100 -6.11 -36.41 -7.19
CA ASP A 100 -7.37 -36.96 -7.70
C ASP A 100 -8.60 -36.23 -7.12
N THR A 101 -8.41 -35.11 -6.42
CA THR A 101 -9.49 -34.29 -5.85
C THR A 101 -9.89 -33.18 -6.81
N ASP A 102 -11.08 -33.28 -7.37
CA ASP A 102 -11.71 -32.21 -8.15
C ASP A 102 -12.32 -31.17 -7.20
N LEU A 103 -11.76 -29.96 -7.22
CA LEU A 103 -12.18 -28.84 -6.36
C LEU A 103 -13.43 -28.11 -6.87
N THR A 104 -13.92 -28.50 -8.04
CA THR A 104 -15.09 -27.89 -8.68
C THR A 104 -16.33 -28.76 -8.60
N SER A 105 -16.20 -30.00 -8.09
CA SER A 105 -17.35 -30.83 -7.78
C SER A 105 -18.19 -30.15 -6.70
N PRO A 106 -19.52 -30.11 -6.85
CA PRO A 106 -20.39 -29.58 -5.81
C PRO A 106 -20.15 -30.35 -4.52
N VAL A 107 -19.99 -29.63 -3.41
CA VAL A 107 -19.99 -30.28 -2.09
C VAL A 107 -21.39 -30.85 -1.88
N ASP A 108 -21.51 -32.15 -1.56
CA ASP A 108 -22.80 -32.77 -1.20
C ASP A 108 -23.42 -32.21 0.10
N ALA A 109 -22.82 -31.16 0.66
CA ALA A 109 -23.38 -30.42 1.77
C ALA A 109 -24.60 -29.63 1.27
N GLU A 110 -25.79 -30.13 1.62
CA GLU A 110 -27.03 -29.36 1.58
C GLU A 110 -26.84 -28.15 2.50
N TRP A 111 -26.69 -26.97 1.92
CA TRP A 111 -26.54 -25.73 2.68
C TRP A 111 -27.90 -25.38 3.26
N ASP A 112 -28.09 -25.60 4.56
CA ASP A 112 -29.31 -25.26 5.29
C ASP A 112 -29.36 -23.72 5.49
N ALA A 113 -29.69 -23.02 4.40
CA ALA A 113 -29.69 -21.56 4.32
C ALA A 113 -30.96 -20.92 4.93
N GLU A 114 -31.84 -21.71 5.56
CA GLU A 114 -33.08 -21.22 6.16
C GLU A 114 -33.21 -21.60 7.64
N ARG A 115 -32.69 -20.73 8.53
CA ARG A 115 -33.28 -20.53 9.85
C ARG A 115 -33.01 -19.16 10.46
#